data_AF-A0A951JJQ1-F1
#
_entry.id   AF-A0A951JJQ1-F1
#
_cell.length_a   1.000
_cell.length_b   1.000
_cell.length_c   1.000
_cell.angle_alpha   90.00
_cell.angle_beta   90.00
_cell.angle_gamma   90.00
#
_symmetry.space_group_name_H-M   'P 1'
#
loop_
_entity.id
_entity.type
_entity.pdbx_description
1 polymer ?
#
loop_
_entity_poly.entity_id
_entity_poly.type
_entity_poly.pdbx_seq_one_letter_code
_entity_poly.pdbx_strand_id
1 'polypeptide(L)'
;MALAMEQSTQGKPLAMTADDASLKWGPCPEFFPAGCQIAVLHGDPDRENADVFFKVPANYDIPNHWHTSPERMVLVSGTMTVQYKGH
;
A
#
# COMPACT_ATOMS: atom_id res chain seq x y z
N MET A 1 41.36 0.05 13.78
CA MET A 1 40.14 0.54 13.14
C MET A 1 39.21 -0.66 12.99
N ALA A 2 38.23 -0.81 13.89
CA ALA A 2 37.27 -1.89 13.82
C ALA A 2 36.02 -1.38 13.08
N LEU A 3 35.65 -2.06 11.99
CA LEU A 3 34.39 -1.83 11.30
C LEU A 3 33.28 -2.40 12.17
N ALA A 4 32.41 -1.55 12.70
CA ALA A 4 31.16 -1.98 13.31
C ALA A 4 30.23 -2.47 12.19
N MET A 5 29.78 -3.72 12.28
CA MET A 5 28.72 -4.24 11.42
C MET A 5 27.40 -3.68 11.93
N GLU A 6 26.70 -2.90 11.09
CA GLU A 6 25.29 -2.58 11.34
C GLU A 6 24.48 -3.87 11.27
N GLN A 7 24.00 -4.32 12.43
CA GLN A 7 23.03 -5.39 12.53
C GLN A 7 21.71 -4.87 11.97
N SER A 8 21.42 -5.20 10.70
CA SER A 8 20.06 -5.05 10.18
C SER A 8 19.14 -5.93 11.02
N THR A 9 18.17 -5.33 11.70
CA THR A 9 17.08 -6.09 12.31
C THR A 9 16.28 -6.70 11.17
N GLN A 10 16.55 -7.96 10.84
CA GLN A 10 15.75 -8.73 9.91
C GLN A 10 14.34 -8.86 10.51
N GLY A 11 13.42 -8.00 10.09
CA GLY A 11 12.02 -8.08 10.47
C GLY A 11 11.47 -9.44 10.08
N LYS A 12 10.58 -10.00 10.91
CA LYS A 12 9.85 -11.22 10.49
C LYS A 12 9.13 -10.94 9.17
N PRO A 13 9.17 -11.87 8.20
CA PRO A 13 8.44 -11.69 6.95
C PRO A 13 6.95 -11.52 7.27
N LEU A 14 6.34 -10.50 6.69
CA LEU A 14 4.92 -10.24 6.84
C LEU A 14 4.14 -11.18 5.92
N ALA A 15 3.20 -11.91 6.50
CA ALA A 15 2.22 -12.72 5.78
C ALA A 15 0.88 -12.53 6.47
N MET A 16 0.02 -11.70 5.89
CA MET A 16 -1.31 -11.39 6.40
C MET A 16 -2.33 -11.56 5.28
N THR A 17 -3.50 -12.08 5.59
CA THR A 17 -4.63 -12.12 4.65
C THR A 17 -5.44 -10.84 4.79
N ALA A 18 -6.15 -10.42 3.74
CA ALA A 18 -6.92 -9.17 3.75
C ALA A 18 -8.13 -9.20 4.72
N ASP A 19 -8.51 -10.37 5.21
CA ASP A 19 -9.56 -10.60 6.21
C ASP A 19 -9.03 -10.83 7.63
N ASP A 20 -7.71 -10.68 7.84
CA ASP A 20 -7.12 -10.81 9.18
C ASP A 20 -7.71 -9.76 10.14
N ALA A 21 -8.28 -10.22 11.25
CA ALA A 21 -8.97 -9.39 12.23
C ALA A 21 -8.07 -8.37 12.94
N SER A 22 -6.74 -8.54 12.87
CA SER A 22 -5.78 -7.60 13.44
C SER A 22 -5.61 -6.33 12.59
N LEU A 23 -5.97 -6.37 11.31
CA LEU A 23 -5.86 -5.24 10.39
C LEU A 23 -6.66 -4.03 10.89
N LYS A 24 -6.02 -2.86 10.83
CA LYS A 24 -6.63 -1.58 11.19
C LYS A 24 -6.99 -0.82 9.93
N TRP A 25 -8.25 -0.94 9.53
CA TRP A 25 -8.80 -0.24 8.38
C TRP A 25 -9.19 1.19 8.77
N GLY A 26 -8.60 2.17 8.11
CA GLY A 26 -8.95 3.59 8.19
C GLY A 26 -9.45 4.12 6.84
N PRO A 27 -10.06 5.32 6.81
CA PRO A 27 -10.40 5.98 5.57
C PRO A 27 -9.12 6.36 4.80
N CYS A 28 -9.21 6.43 3.47
CA CYS A 28 -8.16 7.04 2.66
C CYS A 28 -8.12 8.57 2.87
N PRO A 29 -6.99 9.24 2.56
CA PRO A 29 -6.90 10.70 2.58
C PRO A 29 -7.99 11.38 1.74
N GLU A 30 -8.33 12.63 2.09
CA GLU A 30 -9.47 13.37 1.48
C GLU A 30 -9.35 13.63 -0.03
N PHE A 31 -8.17 13.45 -0.63
CA PHE A 31 -8.00 13.58 -2.08
C PHE A 31 -8.49 12.34 -2.85
N PHE A 32 -8.75 11.22 -2.18
CA PHE A 32 -9.41 10.06 -2.77
C PHE A 32 -10.93 10.26 -2.82
N PRO A 33 -11.63 9.73 -3.84
CA PRO A 33 -13.07 9.60 -3.78
C PRO A 33 -13.56 8.86 -2.52
N ALA A 34 -14.78 9.18 -2.09
CA ALA A 34 -15.32 8.62 -0.85
C ALA A 34 -15.50 7.09 -0.92
N GLY A 35 -15.31 6.42 0.22
CA GLY A 35 -15.54 4.97 0.38
C GLY A 35 -14.29 4.10 0.31
N CYS A 36 -13.14 4.69 0.00
CA CYS A 36 -11.83 4.04 0.05
C CYS A 36 -11.36 3.78 1.49
N GLN A 37 -10.69 2.65 1.71
CA GLN A 37 -10.05 2.28 2.97
C GLN A 37 -8.62 1.78 2.78
N ILE A 38 -7.76 2.08 3.76
CA ILE A 38 -6.37 1.62 3.84
C ILE A 38 -6.14 0.88 5.16
N ALA A 39 -5.37 -0.21 5.12
CA ALA A 39 -4.75 -0.79 6.30
C ALA A 39 -3.23 -0.88 6.08
N VAL A 40 -2.45 -0.26 6.97
CA VAL A 40 -0.98 -0.26 6.88
C VAL A 40 -0.43 -1.59 7.38
N LEU A 41 0.41 -2.23 6.57
CA LEU A 41 1.10 -3.49 6.89
C LEU A 41 2.51 -3.23 7.41
N HIS A 42 3.20 -2.28 6.78
CA HIS A 42 4.57 -1.90 7.10
C HIS A 42 4.83 -0.43 6.75
N GLY A 43 5.74 0.20 7.50
CA GLY A 43 6.22 1.55 7.22
C GLY A 43 5.22 2.64 7.58
N ASP A 44 5.52 3.83 7.06
CA ASP A 44 4.68 5.03 7.16
C ASP A 44 4.22 5.39 5.74
N PRO A 45 2.91 5.42 5.44
CA PRO A 45 2.41 5.69 4.09
C PRO A 45 2.76 7.08 3.55
N ASP A 46 3.17 8.02 4.41
CA ASP A 46 3.68 9.35 4.01
C ASP A 46 5.19 9.33 3.70
N ARG A 47 5.83 8.15 3.72
CA ARG A 47 7.27 7.92 3.52
C ARG A 47 7.52 6.82 2.48
N GLU A 48 8.78 6.71 2.06
CA GLU A 48 9.23 5.62 1.19
C GLU A 48 9.16 4.26 1.91
N ASN A 49 9.00 3.18 1.14
CA ASN A 49 8.99 1.79 1.60
C ASN A 49 7.84 1.44 2.56
N ALA A 50 6.62 1.85 2.23
CA ALA A 50 5.41 1.44 2.91
C ALA A 50 4.66 0.35 2.12
N ASP A 51 4.08 -0.60 2.84
CA ASP A 51 3.15 -1.59 2.29
C ASP A 51 1.77 -1.40 2.93
N VAL A 52 0.74 -1.36 2.10
CA VAL A 52 -0.65 -1.20 2.54
C VAL A 52 -1.56 -2.21 1.85
N PHE A 53 -2.60 -2.63 2.54
CA PHE A 53 -3.81 -3.06 1.84
C PHE A 53 -4.63 -1.83 1.47
N PHE A 54 -5.05 -1.80 0.20
CA PHE A 54 -5.89 -0.77 -0.37
C PHE A 54 -7.21 -1.38 -0.81
N LYS A 55 -8.32 -0.86 -0.29
CA LYS A 55 -9.67 -1.41 -0.50
C LYS A 55 -10.61 -0.33 -0.97
N VAL A 56 -11.33 -0.61 -2.04
CA VAL A 56 -12.31 0.29 -2.65
C VAL A 56 -13.63 -0.45 -2.89
N PRO A 57 -14.78 0.25 -2.96
CA PRO A 57 -16.04 -0.37 -3.33
C PRO A 57 -16.05 -0.79 -4.82
N ALA A 58 -17.04 -1.57 -5.21
CA ALA A 58 -17.23 -1.92 -6.63
C ALA A 58 -17.51 -0.66 -7.47
N ASN A 59 -17.06 -0.67 -8.73
CA ASN A 59 -17.20 0.45 -9.68
C ASN A 59 -16.60 1.77 -9.17
N TYR A 60 -15.45 1.66 -8.49
CA TYR A 60 -14.70 2.79 -7.98
C TYR A 60 -13.54 3.13 -8.91
N ASP A 61 -13.48 4.38 -9.34
CA ASP A 61 -12.41 4.88 -10.20
C ASP A 61 -11.44 5.76 -9.42
N ILE A 62 -10.14 5.50 -9.58
CA ILE A 62 -9.08 6.42 -9.19
C ILE A 62 -8.74 7.27 -10.42
N PRO A 63 -8.93 8.61 -10.38
CA PRO A 63 -8.63 9.46 -11.52
C PRO A 63 -7.17 9.35 -11.96
N ASN A 64 -6.89 9.67 -13.23
CA ASN A 64 -5.52 9.73 -13.74
C ASN A 64 -4.67 10.67 -12.87
N HIS A 65 -3.51 10.18 -12.43
CA HIS A 65 -2.56 10.90 -11.61
C HIS A 65 -1.11 10.50 -11.94
N TRP A 66 -0.16 11.21 -11.35
CA TRP A 66 1.28 10.98 -11.53
C TRP A 66 1.89 10.51 -10.21
N HIS A 67 2.80 9.53 -10.30
CA HIS A 67 3.56 9.06 -9.16
C HIS A 67 4.94 9.73 -9.12
N THR A 68 5.39 10.11 -7.93
CA THR A 68 6.77 10.55 -7.68
C THR A 68 7.70 9.38 -7.33
N SER A 69 7.14 8.19 -7.10
CA SER A 69 7.84 6.96 -6.73
C SER A 69 7.26 5.74 -7.47
N PRO A 70 8.03 4.66 -7.66
CA PRO A 70 7.50 3.41 -8.18
C PRO A 70 6.49 2.79 -7.20
N GLU A 71 5.36 2.29 -7.71
CA GLU A 71 4.39 1.54 -6.93
C GLU A 71 4.21 0.13 -7.49
N ARG A 72 4.10 -0.85 -6.59
CA ARG A 72 3.79 -2.25 -6.95
C ARG A 72 2.42 -2.58 -6.41
N MET A 73 1.49 -2.85 -7.32
CA MET A 73 0.15 -3.31 -6.95
C MET A 73 0.00 -4.81 -7.22
N VAL A 74 -0.61 -5.52 -6.27
CA VAL A 74 -1.01 -6.92 -6.42
C VAL A 74 -2.51 -7.00 -6.14
N LEU A 75 -3.26 -7.55 -7.10
CA LEU A 75 -4.68 -7.78 -6.91
C LEU A 75 -4.89 -8.95 -5.94
N VAL A 76 -5.48 -8.67 -4.78
CA VAL A 76 -5.80 -9.68 -3.76
C VAL A 76 -7.19 -10.30 -3.99
N SER A 77 -8.17 -9.48 -4.37
CA SER A 77 -9.55 -9.91 -4.62
C SER A 77 -10.30 -8.93 -5.53
N GLY A 78 -11.27 -9.44 -6.30
CA GLY A 78 -12.11 -8.64 -7.19
C GLY A 78 -11.59 -8.56 -8.62
N THR A 79 -11.72 -7.39 -9.24
CA THR A 79 -11.27 -7.14 -10.61
C THR A 79 -10.65 -5.76 -10.68
N MET A 80 -9.48 -5.66 -11.31
CA MET A 80 -8.73 -4.43 -11.45
C MET A 80 -8.31 -4.24 -12.90
N THR A 81 -8.60 -3.06 -13.43
CA THR A 81 -8.09 -2.59 -14.73
C THR A 81 -7.19 -1.41 -14.46
N VAL A 82 -5.94 -1.47 -14.93
CA VAL A 82 -4.99 -0.36 -14.81
C VAL A 82 -4.60 0.09 -16.20
N GLN A 83 -4.69 1.39 -16.44
CA GLN A 83 -4.27 2.03 -17.68
C GLN A 83 -3.07 2.92 -17.38
N TYR A 84 -1.94 2.58 -17.97
CA TYR A 84 -0.73 3.40 -17.86
C TYR A 84 -0.65 4.35 -19.04
N LYS A 85 -0.52 5.65 -18.75
CA LYS A 85 -0.12 6.65 -19.75
C LYS A 85 1.35 6.98 -19.52
N GLY A 86 2.22 6.28 -20.24
CA GLY A 86 3.65 6.59 -20.26
C GLY A 86 3.95 7.89 -21.02
N HIS A 87 5.19 8.34 -20.88
CA HIS A 87 5.85 9.17 -21.89
C HIS A 87 6.52 8.28 -22.93
#